data_AF-A0A2J6SDP0-F1
#
_entry.id   AF-A0A2J6SDP0-F1
#
_cell.length_a   1.000
_cell.length_b   1.000
_cell.length_c   1.000
_cell.angle_alpha   90.00
_cell.angle_beta   90.00
_cell.angle_gamma   90.00
#
_symmetry.space_group_name_H-M   'P 1'
#
loop_
_entity.id
_entity.type
_entity.pdbx_description
1 polymer ?
#
loop_
_entity_poly.entity_id
_entity_poly.type
_entity_poly.pdbx_seq_one_letter_code
_entity_poly.pdbx_strand_id
1 'polypeptide(L)'
;MDVSLSNLSQGEDTAKPESSKLEFDFSWTKFSSFINVPGSSSNPLYSIGFKTMKSQLTFKTSDGTIFGTGYLPGVSIDTNCSIHGKEIKLRAQKRFSFQYEYISNVFLEGEDGEGKGQMMTWVCDTGLKTWDYVCLDSRQMPVARFKANIWALKKVGWFDLLGQVAENEEMRDEVLVTGITLFYLTTLRTASLPSFFGAVFAGPRKEGRGKNKLGDGGKED
;
A
#
# COMPACT_ATOMS: atom_id res chain seq x y z
N MET A 1 2.33 19.99 -17.40
CA MET A 1 1.47 20.57 -16.34
C MET A 1 1.74 19.75 -15.09
N ASP A 2 2.82 20.11 -14.41
CA ASP A 2 3.31 19.47 -13.19
C ASP A 2 2.63 20.11 -11.99
N VAL A 3 1.91 19.32 -11.20
CA VAL A 3 1.38 19.77 -9.90
C VAL A 3 2.44 19.41 -8.86
N SER A 4 3.28 20.39 -8.51
CA SER A 4 4.24 20.29 -7.41
C SER A 4 3.50 20.27 -6.06
N LEU A 5 3.84 19.32 -5.21
CA LEU A 5 3.31 19.09 -3.86
C LEU A 5 3.79 20.10 -2.79
N SER A 6 4.07 21.36 -3.16
CA SER A 6 4.81 22.28 -2.28
C SER A 6 3.98 23.30 -1.49
N ASN A 7 2.66 23.38 -1.62
CA ASN A 7 1.88 24.48 -1.00
C ASN A 7 0.70 24.04 -0.13
N LEU A 8 0.96 23.33 0.97
CA LEU A 8 0.00 23.23 2.08
C LEU A 8 0.71 23.50 3.41
N SER A 9 0.88 24.77 3.74
CA SER A 9 1.21 25.26 5.08
C SER A 9 0.86 26.73 5.19
N GLN A 10 -0.36 27.05 5.65
CA GLN A 10 -0.64 27.91 6.81
C GLN A 10 -2.10 28.42 6.82
N GLY A 11 -2.76 28.18 7.95
CA GLY A 11 -3.83 29.04 8.49
C GLY A 11 -5.27 28.52 8.40
N GLU A 12 -5.74 27.79 9.41
CA GLU A 12 -6.88 28.22 10.27
C GLU A 12 -7.10 27.20 11.39
N ASP A 13 -7.22 27.70 12.62
CA ASP A 13 -7.44 26.94 13.86
C ASP A 13 -8.87 26.39 13.89
N THR A 14 -9.05 25.22 13.29
CA THR A 14 -10.25 24.39 13.42
C THR A 14 -9.83 23.07 14.04
N ALA A 15 -10.56 22.65 15.07
CA ALA A 15 -10.25 21.51 15.94
C ALA A 15 -9.56 20.37 15.17
N LYS A 16 -8.28 20.15 15.49
CA LYS A 16 -7.47 19.06 14.94
C LYS A 16 -8.29 17.76 15.07
N PRO A 17 -8.62 17.05 13.97
CA PRO A 17 -9.31 15.79 14.10
C PRO A 17 -8.45 14.88 14.97
N GLU A 18 -9.06 14.29 16.00
CA GLU A 18 -8.35 13.41 16.92
C GLU A 18 -7.68 12.31 16.10
N SER A 19 -6.35 12.34 16.07
CA SER A 19 -5.55 11.43 15.26
C SER A 19 -5.02 10.34 16.16
N SER A 20 -5.41 9.08 15.91
CA SER A 20 -4.86 7.94 16.64
C SER A 20 -3.74 7.31 15.82
N LYS A 21 -2.58 7.15 16.47
CA LYS A 21 -1.40 6.55 15.84
C LYS A 21 -1.25 5.11 16.27
N LEU A 22 -1.06 4.20 15.32
CA LEU A 22 -0.77 2.79 15.59
C LEU A 22 0.59 2.42 14.99
N GLU A 23 1.44 1.75 15.77
CA GLU A 23 2.73 1.26 15.28
C GLU A 23 2.55 -0.04 14.52
N PHE A 24 3.18 -0.15 13.33
CA PHE A 24 3.22 -1.35 12.52
C PHE A 24 4.61 -1.98 12.59
N ASP A 25 4.69 -3.14 13.25
CA ASP A 25 5.89 -3.94 13.37
C ASP A 25 5.83 -5.12 12.42
N PHE A 26 6.90 -5.36 11.67
CA PHE A 26 7.00 -6.49 10.76
C PHE A 26 8.22 -7.35 11.12
N SER A 27 8.02 -8.65 11.24
CA SER A 27 9.08 -9.62 11.48
C SER A 27 9.36 -10.43 10.21
N TRP A 28 10.39 -10.02 9.45
CA TRP A 28 10.84 -10.72 8.23
C TRP A 28 11.16 -12.20 8.44
N THR A 29 11.64 -12.58 9.62
CA THR A 29 11.98 -13.98 9.95
C THR A 29 10.77 -14.89 10.16
N LYS A 30 9.62 -14.32 10.55
CA LYS A 30 8.39 -15.07 10.86
C LYS A 30 7.28 -14.83 9.86
N PHE A 31 7.48 -13.93 8.90
CA PHE A 31 6.44 -13.42 7.99
C PHE A 31 5.15 -13.03 8.73
N SER A 32 5.32 -12.47 9.93
CA SER A 32 4.24 -12.03 10.80
C SER A 32 4.40 -10.54 11.07
N SER A 33 3.27 -9.84 11.08
CA SER A 33 3.23 -8.43 11.46
C SER A 33 2.33 -8.22 12.66
N PHE A 34 2.56 -7.12 13.36
CA PHE A 34 1.85 -6.75 14.56
C PHE A 34 1.49 -5.28 14.50
N ILE A 35 0.34 -4.95 15.04
CA ILE A 35 -0.09 -3.56 15.23
C ILE A 35 -0.17 -3.31 16.72
N ASN A 36 0.50 -2.25 17.18
CA ASN A 36 0.60 -1.89 18.58
C ASN A 36 0.11 -0.46 18.80
N VAL A 37 -0.49 -0.23 19.98
CA VAL A 37 -0.68 1.15 20.47
C VAL A 37 0.69 1.65 20.96
N PRO A 38 1.15 2.85 20.57
CA PRO A 38 2.40 3.41 21.03
C PRO A 38 2.50 3.38 22.56
N GLY A 39 3.60 2.81 23.08
CA GLY A 39 3.84 2.72 24.52
C GLY A 39 3.23 1.50 25.22
N SER A 40 2.41 0.69 24.54
CA SER A 40 1.95 -0.60 25.05
C SER A 40 2.92 -1.72 24.65
N SER A 41 3.37 -2.54 25.61
CA SER A 41 4.38 -3.58 25.37
C SER A 41 3.93 -5.00 25.69
N SER A 42 2.74 -5.20 26.27
CA SER A 42 2.37 -6.51 26.82
C SER A 42 1.72 -7.45 25.82
N ASN A 43 0.90 -6.94 24.88
CA ASN A 43 0.26 -7.72 23.80
C ASN A 43 -0.07 -6.83 22.60
N PRO A 44 0.09 -7.32 21.36
CA PRO A 44 -0.29 -6.56 20.18
C PRO A 44 -1.81 -6.42 20.08
N LEU A 45 -2.26 -5.25 19.60
CA LEU A 45 -3.67 -4.98 19.35
C LEU A 45 -4.20 -5.89 18.23
N TYR A 46 -3.41 -6.04 17.17
CA TYR A 46 -3.69 -6.96 16.08
C TYR A 46 -2.44 -7.76 15.68
N SER A 47 -2.66 -8.98 15.20
CA SER A 47 -1.63 -9.81 14.57
C SER A 47 -2.02 -10.17 13.14
N ILE A 48 -1.04 -10.09 12.24
CA ILE A 48 -1.20 -10.40 10.83
C ILE A 48 -0.28 -11.56 10.48
N GLY A 49 -0.85 -12.65 10.00
CA GLY A 49 -0.10 -13.80 9.51
C GLY A 49 -0.19 -13.92 8.00
N PHE A 50 0.96 -14.09 7.34
CA PHE A 50 0.99 -14.43 5.92
C PHE A 50 1.06 -15.93 5.70
N LYS A 51 0.09 -16.48 4.97
CA LYS A 51 0.03 -17.89 4.56
C LYS A 51 0.54 -18.03 3.13
N THR A 52 1.84 -18.26 2.97
CA THR A 52 2.51 -18.33 1.66
C THR A 52 1.83 -19.29 0.69
N MET A 53 1.45 -20.50 1.13
CA MET A 53 0.81 -21.51 0.27
C MET A 53 -0.57 -21.10 -0.26
N LYS A 54 -1.28 -20.21 0.45
CA LYS A 54 -2.60 -19.71 0.04
C LYS A 54 -2.54 -18.30 -0.54
N SER A 55 -1.35 -17.68 -0.56
CA SER A 55 -1.14 -16.27 -0.88
C SER A 55 -2.19 -15.38 -0.20
N GLN A 56 -2.33 -15.56 1.12
CA GLN A 56 -3.41 -14.93 1.89
C GLN A 56 -2.87 -14.38 3.21
N LEU A 57 -3.30 -13.17 3.57
CA LEU A 57 -3.14 -12.57 4.89
C LEU A 57 -4.32 -12.95 5.78
N THR A 58 -4.05 -13.20 7.05
CA THR A 58 -5.07 -13.38 8.08
C THR A 58 -4.84 -12.35 9.18
N PHE A 59 -5.87 -11.56 9.48
CA PHE A 59 -5.85 -10.53 10.50
C PHE A 59 -6.60 -11.02 11.73
N LYS A 60 -5.98 -10.87 12.89
CA LYS A 60 -6.54 -11.31 14.17
C LYS A 60 -6.44 -10.23 15.22
N THR A 61 -7.46 -10.13 16.06
CA THR A 61 -7.48 -9.35 17.31
C THR A 61 -6.60 -10.00 18.38
N SER A 62 -6.40 -9.31 19.49
CA SER A 62 -5.55 -9.78 20.61
C SER A 62 -6.03 -11.08 21.25
N ASP A 63 -7.34 -11.37 21.19
CA ASP A 63 -7.96 -12.62 21.65
C ASP A 63 -7.78 -13.79 20.66
N GLY A 64 -7.23 -13.52 19.46
CA GLY A 64 -6.99 -14.49 18.41
C GLY A 64 -8.15 -14.66 17.42
N THR A 65 -9.25 -13.93 17.59
CA THR A 65 -10.40 -13.96 16.68
C THR A 65 -10.01 -13.39 15.31
N ILE A 66 -10.40 -14.07 14.23
CA ILE A 66 -10.13 -13.60 12.87
C ILE A 66 -11.22 -12.62 12.48
N PHE A 67 -10.85 -11.36 12.27
CA PHE A 67 -11.77 -10.33 11.81
C PHE A 67 -11.60 -10.00 10.33
N GLY A 68 -10.45 -10.37 9.73
CA GLY A 68 -10.18 -10.04 8.35
C GLY A 68 -9.24 -10.99 7.63
N THR A 69 -9.34 -11.01 6.30
CA THR A 69 -8.39 -11.66 5.40
C THR A 69 -8.12 -10.81 4.18
N GLY A 70 -6.91 -10.91 3.63
CA GLY A 70 -6.53 -10.25 2.38
C GLY A 70 -5.97 -11.29 1.42
N TYR A 71 -6.42 -11.31 0.18
CA TYR A 71 -5.86 -12.17 -0.86
C TYR A 71 -4.70 -11.44 -1.55
N LEU A 72 -3.72 -12.19 -2.05
CA LEU A 72 -2.53 -11.64 -2.70
C LEU A 72 -2.27 -12.41 -4.00
N PRO A 73 -3.00 -12.10 -5.09
CA PRO A 73 -2.80 -12.80 -6.35
C PRO A 73 -1.41 -12.52 -6.91
N GLY A 74 -0.74 -13.57 -7.41
CA GLY A 74 0.61 -13.43 -7.98
C GLY A 74 0.67 -12.67 -9.31
N VAL A 75 -0.43 -12.62 -10.06
CA VAL A 75 -0.48 -12.04 -11.43
C VAL A 75 -1.43 -10.85 -11.55
N SER A 76 -2.54 -10.86 -10.80
CA SER A 76 -3.54 -9.79 -10.87
C SER A 76 -3.05 -8.52 -10.18
N ILE A 77 -3.48 -7.38 -10.71
CA ILE A 77 -3.30 -6.07 -10.06
C ILE A 77 -4.41 -5.78 -9.06
N ASP A 78 -5.60 -6.33 -9.31
CA ASP A 78 -6.76 -6.27 -8.42
C ASP A 78 -6.63 -7.31 -7.34
N THR A 79 -7.19 -7.02 -6.17
CA THR A 79 -7.25 -7.97 -5.06
C THR A 79 -8.57 -7.86 -4.31
N ASN A 80 -8.84 -8.83 -3.45
CA ASN A 80 -10.00 -8.84 -2.58
C ASN A 80 -9.60 -9.08 -1.12
N CYS A 81 -10.41 -8.54 -0.23
CA CYS A 81 -10.34 -8.72 1.20
C CYS A 81 -11.70 -9.22 1.70
N SER A 82 -11.71 -9.83 2.87
CA SER A 82 -12.93 -10.04 3.65
C SER A 82 -12.72 -9.43 5.01
N ILE A 83 -13.68 -8.62 5.46
CA ILE A 83 -13.66 -7.91 6.75
C ILE A 83 -15.01 -8.19 7.42
N HIS A 84 -14.98 -8.75 8.62
CA HIS A 84 -16.18 -9.14 9.38
C HIS A 84 -17.16 -9.97 8.53
N GLY A 85 -16.64 -10.86 7.68
CA GLY A 85 -17.43 -11.71 6.78
C GLY A 85 -17.95 -11.02 5.50
N LYS A 86 -17.77 -9.71 5.34
CA LYS A 86 -18.15 -8.96 4.13
C LYS A 86 -16.98 -8.91 3.15
N GLU A 87 -17.22 -9.17 1.86
CA GLU A 87 -16.18 -9.10 0.83
C GLU A 87 -16.00 -7.65 0.34
N ILE A 88 -14.74 -7.23 0.21
CA ILE A 88 -14.34 -5.95 -0.36
C ILE A 88 -13.39 -6.21 -1.53
N LYS A 89 -13.67 -5.63 -2.69
CA LYS A 89 -12.85 -5.75 -3.89
C LYS A 89 -12.06 -4.46 -4.11
N LEU A 90 -10.74 -4.55 -3.99
CA LEU A 90 -9.79 -3.48 -4.24
C LEU A 90 -9.40 -3.52 -5.72
N ARG A 91 -9.86 -2.53 -6.48
CA ARG A 91 -9.62 -2.43 -7.93
C ARG A 91 -8.56 -1.39 -8.23
N ALA A 92 -7.55 -1.76 -8.99
CA ALA A 92 -6.53 -0.82 -9.43
C ALA A 92 -7.09 0.07 -10.56
N GLN A 93 -6.91 1.38 -10.45
CA GLN A 93 -7.41 2.33 -11.45
C GLN A 93 -6.58 2.30 -12.75
N LYS A 94 -5.25 2.19 -12.64
CA LYS A 94 -4.34 1.95 -13.78
C LYS A 94 -3.18 1.07 -13.35
N ARG A 95 -2.60 0.32 -14.29
CA ARG A 95 -1.48 -0.60 -14.04
C ARG A 95 -0.21 0.06 -13.48
N PHE A 96 -0.05 1.37 -13.66
CA PHE A 96 1.13 2.13 -13.24
C PHE A 96 0.82 3.27 -12.25
N SER A 97 -0.45 3.55 -11.96
CA SER A 97 -0.82 4.38 -10.82
C SER A 97 -1.22 3.43 -9.71
N PHE A 98 -0.46 3.39 -8.62
CA PHE A 98 -0.83 2.61 -7.44
C PHE A 98 -1.99 3.30 -6.71
N GLN A 99 -3.12 3.41 -7.38
CA GLN A 99 -4.38 3.92 -6.87
C GLN A 99 -5.40 2.80 -6.91
N TYR A 100 -6.04 2.57 -5.77
CA TYR A 100 -6.97 1.48 -5.57
C TYR A 100 -8.29 2.03 -5.05
N GLU A 101 -9.38 1.62 -5.67
CA GLU A 101 -10.72 2.01 -5.26
C GLU A 101 -11.48 0.80 -4.73
N TYR A 102 -12.35 1.05 -3.74
CA TYR A 102 -13.30 0.08 -3.25
C TYR A 102 -14.53 0.75 -2.66
N ILE A 103 -15.63 0.00 -2.59
CA ILE A 103 -16.85 0.43 -1.90
C ILE A 103 -16.78 -0.10 -0.46
N SER A 104 -16.80 0.81 0.50
CA SER A 104 -16.86 0.47 1.92
C SER A 104 -18.24 -0.02 2.32
N ASN A 105 -18.29 -0.88 3.34
CA ASN A 105 -19.55 -1.28 3.96
C ASN A 105 -19.79 -0.62 5.33
N VAL A 106 -18.83 0.18 5.81
CA VAL A 106 -18.85 0.82 7.13
C VAL A 106 -18.78 2.35 7.02
N PHE A 107 -18.16 2.88 5.96
CA PHE A 107 -18.30 4.26 5.55
C PHE A 107 -19.57 4.36 4.69
N LEU A 108 -20.56 5.11 5.18
CA LEU A 108 -21.86 5.26 4.53
C LEU A 108 -22.02 6.69 3.99
N GLU A 109 -22.58 6.81 2.80
CA GLU A 109 -22.89 8.09 2.18
C GLU A 109 -24.39 8.39 2.30
N GLY A 110 -24.74 9.53 2.93
CA GLY A 110 -26.11 9.97 3.18
C GLY A 110 -26.36 10.31 4.66
N GLU A 111 -27.20 11.32 4.94
CA GLU A 111 -27.45 11.82 6.31
C GLU A 111 -28.34 10.90 7.17
N ASP A 112 -29.03 9.91 6.56
CA ASP A 112 -30.17 9.24 7.20
C ASP A 112 -30.03 7.72 7.40
N GLY A 113 -28.81 7.18 7.51
CA GLY A 113 -28.60 5.79 7.96
C GLY A 113 -29.02 4.66 7.00
N GLU A 114 -29.66 4.97 5.86
CA GLU A 114 -29.84 4.08 4.69
C GLU A 114 -28.80 4.37 3.60
N GLY A 115 -27.61 4.78 4.01
CA GLY A 115 -26.55 5.19 3.09
C GLY A 115 -26.03 4.05 2.24
N LYS A 116 -25.75 4.32 0.96
CA LYS A 116 -24.97 3.41 0.13
C LYS A 116 -23.53 3.40 0.64
N GLY A 117 -22.85 2.27 0.48
CA GLY A 117 -21.43 2.16 0.78
C GLY A 117 -20.64 3.26 0.08
N GLN A 118 -19.77 3.95 0.81
CA GLN A 118 -18.99 5.07 0.31
C GLN A 118 -17.81 4.56 -0.53
N MET A 119 -17.51 5.26 -1.63
CA MET A 119 -16.30 5.00 -2.40
C MET A 119 -15.08 5.51 -1.65
N MET A 120 -14.11 4.62 -1.47
CA MET A 120 -12.85 4.89 -0.79
C MET A 120 -11.69 4.70 -1.77
N THR A 121 -10.67 5.55 -1.67
CA THR A 121 -9.51 5.53 -2.58
C THR A 121 -8.21 5.47 -1.79
N TRP A 122 -7.42 4.41 -2.01
CA TRP A 122 -6.05 4.33 -1.56
C TRP A 122 -5.12 4.89 -2.63
N VAL A 123 -4.37 5.95 -2.31
CA VAL A 123 -3.29 6.49 -3.11
C VAL A 123 -1.97 6.02 -2.53
N CYS A 124 -1.22 5.22 -3.28
CA CYS A 124 0.04 4.64 -2.83
C CYS A 124 1.22 5.28 -3.58
N ASP A 125 2.23 5.68 -2.82
CA ASP A 125 3.52 6.18 -3.29
C ASP A 125 4.63 5.23 -2.79
N THR A 126 5.36 4.64 -3.73
CA THR A 126 6.38 3.62 -3.45
C THR A 126 7.77 4.17 -3.77
N GLY A 127 8.38 4.86 -2.81
CA GLY A 127 9.77 5.29 -2.90
C GLY A 127 10.78 4.16 -2.69
N LEU A 128 12.06 4.43 -2.91
CA LEU A 128 13.14 3.44 -2.70
C LEU A 128 13.31 3.03 -1.23
N LYS A 129 13.07 3.95 -0.30
CA LYS A 129 13.25 3.73 1.15
C LYS A 129 11.93 3.70 1.92
N THR A 130 11.03 4.61 1.58
CA THR A 130 9.78 4.83 2.28
C THR A 130 8.62 4.69 1.33
N TRP A 131 7.59 3.97 1.76
CA TRP A 131 6.32 3.88 1.07
C TRP A 131 5.24 4.59 1.89
N ASP A 132 4.32 5.24 1.19
CA ASP A 132 3.31 6.10 1.76
C ASP A 132 1.96 5.83 1.11
N TYR A 133 0.97 5.46 1.90
CA TYR A 133 -0.34 5.07 1.45
C TYR A 133 -1.36 5.98 2.14
N VAL A 134 -2.18 6.68 1.37
CA VAL A 134 -3.21 7.57 1.92
C VAL A 134 -4.58 7.05 1.50
N CYS A 135 -5.46 6.80 2.46
CA CYS A 135 -6.86 6.47 2.21
C CYS A 135 -7.69 7.75 2.22
N LEU A 136 -8.43 7.97 1.15
CA LEU A 136 -9.29 9.11 0.91
C LEU A 136 -10.75 8.66 0.85
N ASP A 137 -11.65 9.50 1.36
CA ASP A 137 -13.09 9.32 1.22
C ASP A 137 -13.63 9.83 -0.14
N SER A 138 -14.96 9.78 -0.33
CA SER A 138 -15.59 10.25 -1.58
C SER A 138 -15.39 11.76 -1.83
N ARG A 139 -15.08 12.53 -0.79
CA ARG A 139 -14.80 13.98 -0.85
C ARG A 139 -13.31 14.27 -1.01
N GLN A 140 -12.48 13.25 -1.23
CA GLN A 140 -11.01 13.35 -1.31
C GLN A 140 -10.36 13.84 -0.02
N MET A 141 -11.03 13.65 1.11
CA MET A 141 -10.49 13.96 2.43
C MET A 141 -9.75 12.73 2.99
N PRO A 142 -8.55 12.91 3.57
CA PRO A 142 -7.80 11.79 4.13
C PRO A 142 -8.46 11.27 5.40
N VAL A 143 -8.72 9.97 5.44
CA VAL A 143 -9.27 9.27 6.61
C VAL A 143 -8.22 8.42 7.32
N ALA A 144 -7.17 8.02 6.59
CA ALA A 144 -6.05 7.30 7.15
C ALA A 144 -4.80 7.45 6.30
N ARG A 145 -3.64 7.28 6.92
CA ARG A 145 -2.34 7.18 6.24
C ARG A 145 -1.53 6.05 6.82
N PHE A 146 -0.93 5.24 5.96
CA PHE A 146 0.02 4.22 6.33
C PHE A 146 1.39 4.54 5.73
N LYS A 147 2.39 4.67 6.60
CA LYS A 147 3.76 4.95 6.18
C LYS A 147 4.68 3.84 6.63
N ALA A 148 5.47 3.32 5.70
CA ALA A 148 6.43 2.25 5.95
C ALA A 148 7.84 2.62 5.48
N ASN A 149 8.85 2.22 6.24
CA ASN A 149 10.25 2.21 5.85
C ASN A 149 10.66 0.78 5.52
N ILE A 150 10.81 0.47 4.24
CA ILE A 150 11.03 -0.89 3.74
C ILE A 150 12.40 -1.45 4.16
N TRP A 151 13.33 -0.57 4.50
CA TRP A 151 14.68 -0.95 4.95
C TRP A 151 14.76 -1.14 6.47
N ALA A 152 13.69 -0.83 7.20
CA ALA A 152 13.67 -1.01 8.64
C ALA A 152 13.49 -2.50 9.00
N LEU A 153 14.29 -2.98 9.95
CA LEU A 153 14.19 -4.35 10.47
C LEU A 153 13.18 -4.49 11.62
N LYS A 154 12.82 -3.39 12.28
CA LYS A 154 11.82 -3.27 13.37
C LYS A 154 11.11 -1.93 13.24
N LYS A 155 9.87 -1.81 13.72
CA LYS A 155 9.02 -0.61 13.56
C LYS A 155 8.97 -0.16 12.12
N VAL A 156 8.50 -1.08 11.28
CA VAL A 156 8.52 -0.92 9.83
C VAL A 156 7.61 0.21 9.40
N GLY A 157 6.57 0.55 10.15
CA GLY A 157 5.74 1.69 9.82
C GLY A 157 4.81 2.14 10.94
N TRP A 158 3.87 2.99 10.58
CA TRP A 158 2.76 3.38 11.44
C TRP A 158 1.53 3.75 10.60
N PHE A 159 0.37 3.62 11.21
CA PHE A 159 -0.89 4.16 10.73
C PHE A 159 -1.19 5.45 11.50
N ASP A 160 -1.54 6.50 10.76
CA ASP A 160 -2.19 7.70 11.28
C ASP A 160 -3.67 7.61 10.89
N LEU A 161 -4.55 7.32 11.86
CA LEU A 161 -6.00 7.24 11.68
C LEU A 161 -6.61 8.60 11.99
N LEU A 162 -7.50 9.09 11.12
CA LEU A 162 -8.05 10.44 11.22
C LEU A 162 -9.57 10.41 11.42
N GLY A 163 -10.07 11.29 12.27
CA GLY A 163 -11.51 11.47 12.50
C GLY A 163 -12.18 10.18 13.00
N GLN A 164 -13.34 9.84 12.44
CA GLN A 164 -14.17 8.72 12.91
C GLN A 164 -13.44 7.36 12.85
N VAL A 165 -12.43 7.20 12.00
CA VAL A 165 -11.62 5.97 11.92
C VAL A 165 -10.82 5.72 13.20
N ALA A 166 -10.42 6.78 13.89
CA ALA A 166 -9.71 6.66 15.15
C ALA A 166 -10.62 6.11 16.27
N GLU A 167 -11.92 6.39 16.22
CA GLU A 167 -12.89 6.11 17.27
C GLU A 167 -13.71 4.83 17.01
N ASN A 168 -13.98 4.50 15.75
CA ASN A 168 -14.80 3.37 15.34
C ASN A 168 -13.94 2.15 14.95
N GLU A 169 -14.11 1.04 15.66
CA GLU A 169 -13.37 -0.20 15.45
C GLU A 169 -13.63 -0.83 14.08
N GLU A 170 -14.87 -0.81 13.57
CA GLU A 170 -15.18 -1.40 12.26
C GLU A 170 -14.51 -0.62 11.11
N MET A 171 -14.53 0.72 11.19
CA MET A 171 -13.84 1.59 10.23
C MET A 171 -12.33 1.40 10.31
N ARG A 172 -11.79 1.30 11.53
CA ARG A 172 -10.38 1.03 11.77
C ARG A 172 -9.96 -0.30 11.16
N ASP A 173 -10.70 -1.37 11.44
CA ASP A 173 -10.43 -2.71 10.93
C ASP A 173 -10.43 -2.73 9.40
N GLU A 174 -11.39 -2.06 8.77
CA GLU A 174 -11.45 -1.95 7.32
C GLU A 174 -10.21 -1.24 6.73
N VAL A 175 -9.82 -0.10 7.30
CA VAL A 175 -8.63 0.66 6.87
C VAL A 175 -7.35 -0.17 7.07
N LEU A 176 -7.22 -0.86 8.20
CA LEU A 176 -6.04 -1.68 8.49
C LEU A 176 -5.95 -2.87 7.53
N VAL A 177 -7.05 -3.59 7.31
CA VAL A 177 -7.06 -4.76 6.42
C VAL A 177 -6.77 -4.35 4.97
N THR A 178 -7.44 -3.30 4.47
CA THR A 178 -7.24 -2.85 3.08
C THR A 178 -5.84 -2.28 2.87
N GLY A 179 -5.37 -1.38 3.74
CA GLY A 179 -4.05 -0.76 3.63
C GLY A 179 -2.89 -1.75 3.72
N ILE A 180 -2.94 -2.69 4.68
CA ILE A 180 -1.90 -3.72 4.83
C ILE A 180 -1.94 -4.72 3.68
N THR A 181 -3.12 -5.07 3.17
CA THR A 181 -3.23 -5.95 2.00
C THR A 181 -2.57 -5.32 0.78
N LEU A 182 -2.81 -4.02 0.53
CA LEU A 182 -2.14 -3.30 -0.54
C LEU A 182 -0.62 -3.20 -0.34
N PHE A 183 -0.16 -3.01 0.89
CA PHE A 183 1.27 -3.01 1.23
C PHE A 183 1.96 -4.33 0.85
N TYR A 184 1.38 -5.47 1.26
CA TYR A 184 1.94 -6.78 0.91
C TYR A 184 1.81 -7.08 -0.57
N LEU A 185 0.69 -6.72 -1.22
CA LEU A 185 0.51 -6.88 -2.66
C LEU A 185 1.61 -6.14 -3.42
N THR A 186 1.86 -4.89 -3.04
CA THR A 186 2.93 -4.07 -3.59
C THR A 186 4.30 -4.68 -3.33
N THR A 187 4.56 -5.15 -2.11
CA THR A 187 5.81 -5.85 -1.75
C THR A 187 6.07 -7.03 -2.66
N LEU A 188 5.10 -7.93 -2.82
CA LEU A 188 5.22 -9.10 -3.69
C LEU A 188 5.45 -8.72 -5.16
N ARG A 189 4.77 -7.68 -5.64
CA ARG A 189 4.95 -7.15 -7.01
C ARG A 189 6.33 -6.56 -7.24
N THR A 190 6.90 -5.88 -6.24
CA THR A 190 8.25 -5.31 -6.34
C THR A 190 9.34 -6.38 -6.24
N ALA A 191 9.11 -7.45 -5.45
CA ALA A 191 10.04 -8.56 -5.34
C ALA A 191 10.08 -9.46 -6.58
N SER A 192 8.95 -9.58 -7.30
CA SER A 192 8.83 -10.35 -8.54
C SER A 192 9.27 -9.59 -9.81
N LEU A 193 9.86 -8.40 -9.65
CA LEU A 193 10.46 -7.58 -10.72
C LEU A 193 12.01 -7.65 -10.73
N PRO A 194 12.67 -8.80 -11.02
CA PRO A 194 14.09 -8.82 -11.36
C PRO A 194 14.46 -7.86 -12.52
N SER A 195 13.48 -7.43 -13.32
CA SER A 195 13.63 -6.55 -14.48
C SER A 195 13.87 -5.07 -14.15
N PHE A 196 13.62 -4.59 -12.92
CA PHE A 196 13.90 -3.18 -12.58
C PHE A 196 15.41 -2.90 -12.40
N PHE A 197 16.19 -3.88 -11.94
CA PHE A 197 17.65 -3.73 -11.80
C PHE A 197 18.41 -4.07 -13.10
N GLY A 198 17.85 -4.87 -14.01
CA GLY A 198 18.50 -5.21 -15.28
C GLY A 198 18.58 -4.04 -16.28
N ALA A 199 17.60 -3.13 -16.28
CA ALA A 199 17.55 -2.00 -17.22
C ALA A 199 18.49 -0.84 -16.83
N VAL A 200 18.82 -0.67 -15.55
CA VAL A 200 19.70 0.40 -15.05
C VAL A 200 21.19 0.05 -15.18
N PHE A 201 21.53 -1.24 -15.31
CA PHE A 201 22.90 -1.72 -15.57
C PHE A 201 23.17 -2.06 -17.05
N ALA A 202 22.20 -1.90 -17.95
CA ALA A 202 22.44 -1.93 -19.38
C ALA A 202 23.09 -0.61 -19.83
N GLY A 203 24.39 -0.46 -19.55
CA GLY A 203 25.17 0.68 -20.01
C GLY A 203 25.09 0.82 -21.55
N PRO A 204 25.25 2.05 -22.09
CA PRO A 204 25.20 2.27 -23.52
C PRO A 204 26.27 1.41 -24.19
N ARG A 205 25.83 0.53 -25.10
CA ARG A 205 26.70 -0.29 -25.95
C ARG A 205 27.66 0.66 -26.66
N LYS A 206 28.95 0.60 -26.32
CA LYS A 206 30.00 1.35 -27.02
C LYS A 206 29.95 0.96 -28.50
N GLU A 207 29.54 1.93 -29.31
CA GLU A 207 29.59 1.89 -30.76
C GLU A 207 31.07 1.75 -31.18
N GLY A 208 31.43 0.57 -31.67
CA GLY A 208 32.76 0.29 -32.17
C GLY A 208 33.03 1.07 -33.45
N ARG A 209 33.62 2.26 -33.31
CA ARG A 209 34.14 3.05 -34.42
C ARG A 209 35.58 2.63 -34.71
N GLY A 210 35.83 2.11 -35.91
CA GLY A 210 37.15 2.00 -36.52
C GLY A 210 37.23 0.82 -37.49
N LYS A 211 37.74 0.93 -38.71
CA LYS A 211 38.40 2.01 -39.46
C LYS A 211 38.29 1.64 -40.95
N ASN A 212 38.15 2.64 -41.81
CA ASN A 212 38.36 2.54 -43.25
C ASN A 212 39.78 2.01 -43.57
N LYS A 213 39.88 1.11 -44.54
CA LYS A 213 40.97 1.13 -45.53
C LYS A 213 40.38 0.94 -46.93
N LEU A 214 40.82 1.85 -47.80
CA LEU A 214 40.46 2.06 -49.20
C LEU A 214 41.40 1.25 -50.10
N GLY A 215 40.90 0.88 -51.29
CA GLY A 215 41.67 0.46 -52.48
C GLY A 215 41.91 -1.05 -52.56
N ASP A 216 41.82 -1.72 -53.71
CA ASP A 216 41.73 -1.30 -55.11
C ASP A 216 41.54 -2.59 -55.94
N GLY A 217 41.01 -2.47 -57.16
CA GLY A 217 41.21 -3.46 -58.23
C GLY A 217 40.08 -4.46 -58.47
N GLY A 218 39.23 -4.15 -59.43
CA GLY A 218 38.30 -5.11 -60.03
C GLY A 218 38.95 -6.07 -61.02
N LYS A 219 38.24 -7.16 -61.33
CA LYS A 219 37.98 -7.62 -62.69
C LYS A 219 36.93 -8.72 -62.71
N GLU A 220 36.03 -8.58 -63.68
CA GLU A 220 35.16 -9.61 -64.24
C GLU A 220 36.01 -10.75 -64.83
N ASP A 221 35.63 -12.00 -64.60
CA ASP A 221 35.04 -12.92 -65.60
C ASP A 221 34.51 -14.19 -64.89
#